data_AF-A0A258Y893-F1
#
_entry.id   AF-A0A258Y893-F1
#
_cell.length_a   1.000
_cell.length_b   1.000
_cell.length_c   1.000
_cell.angle_alpha   90.00
_cell.angle_beta   90.00
_cell.angle_gamma   90.00
#
_symmetry.space_group_name_H-M   'P 1'
#
loop_
_entity.id
_entity.type
_entity.pdbx_description
1 polymer ?
#
loop_
_entity_poly.entity_id
_entity_poly.type
_entity_poly.pdbx_seq_one_letter_code
_entity_poly.pdbx_strand_id
1 'polypeptide(L)'
;MAQPPGGGQQMTPEQRTAMMKERYKGMGLNDVQVDSVIAINNDMRPKMMALRQASEADRPTLMKAMTDERNTRLEKALPADLAKKVIESMSMQRGPGGGGGRGGGGKK
;
A
#
# COMPACT_ATOMS: atom_id res chain seq x y z
N MET A 1 -1.70 25.59 28.28
CA MET A 1 -2.60 24.75 27.45
C MET A 1 -1.77 23.64 26.84
N ALA A 2 -2.01 22.39 27.25
CA ALA A 2 -1.30 21.21 26.77
C ALA A 2 -1.83 20.83 25.37
N GLN A 3 -0.92 20.69 24.42
CA GLN A 3 -1.23 20.17 23.09
C GLN A 3 -1.68 18.69 23.24
N PRO A 4 -2.75 18.23 22.56
CA PRO A 4 -3.10 16.82 22.58
C PRO A 4 -1.95 16.03 21.94
N PRO A 5 -1.57 14.86 22.49
CA PRO A 5 -0.51 14.07 21.90
C PRO A 5 -0.96 13.66 20.50
N GLY A 6 -0.21 14.07 19.48
CA GLY A 6 -0.32 13.59 18.11
C GLY A 6 0.02 12.11 18.04
N GLY A 7 -0.88 11.27 18.53
CA GLY A 7 -0.82 9.82 18.47
C GLY A 7 -1.38 9.38 17.13
N GLY A 8 -0.56 9.39 16.09
CA GLY A 8 -0.80 8.48 14.98
C GLY A 8 -0.70 7.08 15.55
N GLN A 9 -1.84 6.53 15.97
CA GLN A 9 -1.92 5.22 16.61
C GLN A 9 -1.15 4.23 15.76
N GLN A 10 -0.06 3.69 16.30
CA GLN A 10 0.69 2.62 15.68
C GLN A 10 -0.26 1.42 15.62
N MET A 11 -1.04 1.33 14.55
CA MET A 11 -1.94 0.21 14.32
C MET A 11 -1.12 -1.07 14.37
N THR A 12 -1.58 -2.04 15.15
CA THR A 12 -0.97 -3.37 15.17
C THR A 12 -1.06 -4.01 13.77
N PRO A 13 -0.21 -5.00 13.44
CA PRO A 13 -0.31 -5.74 12.18
C PRO A 13 -1.71 -6.32 11.95
N GLU A 14 -2.38 -6.78 13.01
CA GLU A 14 -3.75 -7.30 12.93
C GLU A 14 -4.75 -6.19 12.60
N GLN A 15 -4.65 -5.03 13.26
CA GLN A 15 -5.52 -3.88 12.99
C GLN A 15 -5.35 -3.36 11.55
N ARG A 16 -4.11 -3.32 11.06
CA ARG A 16 -3.83 -2.98 9.65
C ARG A 16 -4.46 -3.98 8.69
N THR A 17 -4.34 -5.26 8.98
CA THR A 17 -4.93 -6.33 8.15
C THR A 17 -6.45 -6.22 8.16
N ALA A 18 -7.07 -6.02 9.31
CA ALA A 18 -8.52 -5.83 9.44
C ALA A 18 -9.02 -4.63 8.62
N MET A 19 -8.37 -3.48 8.73
CA MET A 19 -8.73 -2.30 7.92
C MET A 19 -8.55 -2.54 6.41
N MET A 20 -7.49 -3.27 6.01
CA MET A 20 -7.32 -3.65 4.60
C MET A 20 -8.44 -4.59 4.14
N LYS A 21 -8.81 -5.57 4.97
CA LYS A 21 -9.93 -6.48 4.69
C LYS A 21 -11.22 -5.69 4.48
N GLU A 22 -11.58 -4.81 5.41
CA GLU A 22 -12.78 -3.98 5.29
C GLU A 22 -12.76 -3.09 4.05
N ARG A 23 -11.61 -2.45 3.76
CA ARG A 23 -11.45 -1.62 2.56
C ARG A 23 -11.71 -2.41 1.28
N TYR A 24 -11.12 -3.60 1.14
CA TYR A 24 -11.28 -4.40 -0.08
C TYR A 24 -12.68 -5.01 -0.18
N LYS A 25 -13.30 -5.39 0.95
CA LYS A 25 -14.73 -5.77 0.98
C LYS A 25 -15.62 -4.62 0.51
N GLY A 26 -15.35 -3.40 0.95
CA GLY A 26 -16.06 -2.19 0.49
C GLY A 26 -15.91 -1.90 -1.01
N MET A 27 -14.89 -2.45 -1.68
CA MET A 27 -14.73 -2.41 -3.14
C MET A 27 -15.51 -3.51 -3.88
N GLY A 28 -16.20 -4.38 -3.14
CA GLY A 28 -16.98 -5.50 -3.67
C GLY A 28 -16.19 -6.80 -3.81
N LEU A 29 -14.99 -6.91 -3.21
CA LEU A 29 -14.25 -8.17 -3.20
C LEU A 29 -14.86 -9.13 -2.18
N ASN A 30 -14.96 -10.41 -2.54
CA ASN A 30 -15.32 -11.48 -1.61
C ASN A 30 -14.14 -11.91 -0.73
N ASP A 31 -14.36 -12.75 0.28
CA ASP A 31 -13.33 -13.17 1.23
C ASP A 31 -12.09 -13.78 0.57
N VAL A 32 -12.27 -14.65 -0.43
CA VAL A 32 -11.17 -15.31 -1.15
C VAL A 32 -10.33 -14.30 -1.94
N GLN A 33 -10.98 -13.33 -2.58
CA GLN A 33 -10.33 -12.26 -3.33
C GLN A 33 -9.57 -11.32 -2.38
N VAL A 34 -10.18 -10.97 -1.25
CA VAL A 34 -9.54 -10.15 -0.21
C VAL A 34 -8.29 -10.82 0.33
N ASP A 35 -8.35 -12.10 0.69
CA ASP A 35 -7.20 -12.85 1.17
C ASP A 35 -6.10 -12.94 0.10
N SER A 36 -6.46 -13.10 -1.17
CA SER A 36 -5.51 -13.08 -2.29
C SER A 36 -4.79 -11.73 -2.42
N VAL A 37 -5.53 -10.62 -2.35
CA VAL A 37 -4.94 -9.26 -2.40
C VAL A 37 -4.02 -9.00 -1.20
N ILE A 38 -4.39 -9.48 -0.02
CA ILE A 38 -3.57 -9.35 1.19
C ILE A 38 -2.27 -10.17 1.06
N ALA A 39 -2.36 -11.40 0.58
CA ALA A 39 -1.18 -12.23 0.32
C ALA A 39 -0.23 -11.55 -0.68
N ILE A 40 -0.75 -11.04 -1.80
CA ILE A 40 0.04 -10.29 -2.79
C ILE A 40 0.73 -9.07 -2.15
N ASN A 41 0.02 -8.31 -1.32
CA ASN A 41 0.61 -7.15 -0.64
C ASN A 41 1.69 -7.55 0.38
N ASN A 42 1.49 -8.64 1.10
CA ASN A 42 2.48 -9.17 2.05
C ASN A 42 3.77 -9.59 1.34
N ASP A 43 3.67 -10.20 0.15
CA ASP A 43 4.82 -10.56 -0.69
C ASP A 43 5.59 -9.34 -1.19
N MET A 44 4.91 -8.22 -1.44
CA MET A 44 5.55 -6.97 -1.88
C MET A 44 6.19 -6.20 -0.71
N ARG A 45 5.82 -6.50 0.54
CA ARG A 45 6.35 -5.81 1.73
C ARG A 45 7.88 -5.91 1.87
N PRO A 46 8.54 -7.09 1.78
CA PRO A 46 10.00 -7.15 1.82
C PRO A 46 10.65 -6.41 0.64
N LYS A 47 10.03 -6.43 -0.55
CA LYS A 47 10.52 -5.68 -1.73
C LYS A 47 10.47 -4.18 -1.52
N MET A 48 9.40 -3.68 -0.88
CA MET A 48 9.30 -2.29 -0.44
C MET A 48 10.36 -1.92 0.61
N MET A 49 10.72 -2.84 1.50
CA MET A 49 11.80 -2.61 2.49
C MET A 49 13.19 -2.62 1.84
N ALA A 50 13.42 -3.49 0.85
CA ALA A 50 14.64 -3.49 0.05
C ALA A 50 14.74 -2.20 -0.78
N LEU A 51 13.64 -1.71 -1.34
CA LEU A 51 13.55 -0.43 -2.05
C LEU A 51 13.90 0.79 -1.19
N ARG A 52 13.68 0.72 0.13
CA ARG A 52 14.12 1.78 1.05
C ARG A 52 15.63 1.80 1.27
N GLN A 53 16.29 0.67 1.04
CA GLN A 53 17.73 0.49 1.15
C GLN A 53 18.44 0.64 -0.21
N ALA A 54 17.68 0.64 -1.31
CA ALA A 54 18.20 0.84 -2.66
C ALA A 54 18.67 2.28 -2.87
N SER A 55 19.62 2.45 -3.78
CA SER A 55 20.10 3.77 -4.21
C SER A 55 18.98 4.58 -4.86
N GLU A 56 19.07 5.92 -4.80
CA GLU A 56 18.08 6.80 -5.43
C GLU A 56 18.01 6.62 -6.95
N ALA A 57 19.12 6.23 -7.58
CA ALA A 57 19.20 5.97 -9.02
C ALA A 57 18.48 4.66 -9.42
N ASP A 58 18.56 3.62 -8.59
CA ASP A 58 17.95 2.31 -8.88
C ASP A 58 16.49 2.24 -8.43
N ARG A 59 16.10 3.11 -7.50
CA ARG A 59 14.77 3.11 -6.88
C ARG A 59 13.62 3.23 -7.89
N PRO A 60 13.66 4.08 -8.94
CA PRO A 60 12.59 4.15 -9.94
C PRO A 60 12.41 2.83 -10.70
N THR A 61 13.51 2.21 -11.12
CA THR A 61 13.51 0.95 -11.86
C THR A 61 12.96 -0.19 -11.01
N LEU A 62 13.43 -0.31 -9.76
CA LEU A 62 12.95 -1.33 -8.82
C LEU A 62 11.49 -1.08 -8.41
N MET A 63 11.07 0.18 -8.26
CA MET A 63 9.68 0.54 -7.96
C MET A 63 8.75 0.14 -9.10
N LYS A 64 9.16 0.39 -10.35
CA LYS A 64 8.41 -0.02 -11.53
C LYS A 64 8.30 -1.54 -11.59
N ALA A 65 9.41 -2.26 -11.50
CA ALA A 65 9.42 -3.73 -11.54
C ALA A 65 8.50 -4.35 -10.47
N MET A 66 8.55 -3.84 -9.23
CA MET A 66 7.67 -4.31 -8.16
C MET A 66 6.20 -3.95 -8.39
N THR A 67 5.94 -2.77 -8.96
CA THR A 67 4.56 -2.33 -9.30
C THR A 67 3.97 -3.20 -10.40
N ASP A 68 4.76 -3.49 -11.44
CA ASP A 68 4.37 -4.34 -12.57
C ASP A 68 4.09 -5.77 -12.07
N GLU A 69 4.99 -6.35 -11.26
CA GLU A 69 4.79 -7.68 -10.69
C GLU A 69 3.51 -7.75 -9.84
N ARG A 70 3.28 -6.75 -8.98
CA ARG A 70 2.05 -6.68 -8.17
C ARG A 70 0.81 -6.59 -9.06
N ASN A 71 0.81 -5.73 -10.07
CA ASN A 71 -0.32 -5.54 -10.97
C ASN A 71 -0.63 -6.84 -11.73
N THR A 72 0.39 -7.50 -12.29
CA THR A 72 0.22 -8.81 -12.96
C THR A 72 -0.35 -9.86 -12.02
N ARG A 73 0.05 -9.89 -10.74
CA ARG A 73 -0.52 -10.81 -9.75
C ARG A 73 -1.99 -10.48 -9.43
N LEU A 74 -2.33 -9.20 -9.32
CA LEU A 74 -3.71 -8.75 -9.08
C LEU A 74 -4.64 -9.08 -10.25
N GLU A 75 -4.19 -8.88 -11.50
CA GLU A 75 -4.93 -9.22 -12.71
C GLU A 75 -5.20 -10.71 -12.84
N LYS A 76 -4.32 -11.57 -12.30
CA LYS A 76 -4.54 -13.03 -12.26
C LYS A 76 -5.46 -13.46 -11.12
N ALA A 77 -5.42 -12.76 -9.99
CA ALA A 77 -6.17 -13.12 -8.79
C ALA A 77 -7.60 -12.56 -8.76
N LEU A 78 -7.88 -11.52 -9.54
CA LEU A 78 -9.14 -10.79 -9.52
C LEU A 78 -9.76 -10.70 -10.93
N PRO A 79 -11.10 -10.60 -11.03
CA PRO A 79 -11.75 -10.16 -12.26
C PRO A 79 -11.20 -8.80 -12.74
N ALA A 80 -11.13 -8.59 -14.05
CA ALA A 80 -10.52 -7.39 -14.64
C ALA A 80 -11.03 -6.07 -14.04
N ASP A 81 -12.34 -5.93 -13.85
CA ASP A 81 -12.94 -4.73 -13.24
C ASP A 81 -12.48 -4.49 -11.80
N LEU A 82 -12.36 -5.56 -11.01
CA LEU A 82 -11.90 -5.47 -9.61
C LEU A 82 -10.39 -5.27 -9.54
N ALA A 83 -9.62 -5.93 -10.40
CA ALA A 83 -8.17 -5.73 -10.52
C ALA A 83 -7.85 -4.27 -10.80
N LYS A 84 -8.52 -3.67 -11.79
CA LYS A 84 -8.35 -2.27 -12.16
C LYS A 84 -8.68 -1.33 -10.99
N LYS A 85 -9.84 -1.51 -10.33
CA LYS A 85 -10.24 -0.72 -9.15
C LYS A 85 -9.21 -0.79 -8.02
N VAL A 86 -8.71 -2.00 -7.73
CA VAL A 86 -7.71 -2.19 -6.67
C VAL A 86 -6.38 -1.52 -7.05
N ILE A 87 -5.91 -1.70 -8.29
CA ILE A 87 -4.67 -1.08 -8.80
C ILE A 87 -4.77 0.46 -8.75
N GLU A 88 -5.87 1.04 -9.22
CA GLU A 88 -6.12 2.48 -9.18
C GLU A 88 -6.16 3.00 -7.73
N SER A 89 -6.86 2.30 -6.84
CA SER A 89 -6.94 2.67 -5.41
C SER A 89 -5.58 2.61 -4.70
N MET A 90 -4.70 1.71 -5.11
CA MET A 90 -3.32 1.65 -4.62
C MET A 90 -2.43 2.74 -5.20
N SER A 91 -2.63 3.11 -6.47
CA SER A 91 -1.89 4.18 -7.13
C SER A 91 -2.21 5.55 -6.52
N MET A 92 -3.49 5.81 -6.21
CA MET A 92 -3.92 7.06 -5.57
C MET A 92 -3.31 7.25 -4.17
N GLN A 93 -3.10 6.16 -3.41
CA GLN A 93 -2.39 6.22 -2.13
C GLN A 93 -0.89 6.53 -2.26
N ARG A 94 -0.31 6.32 -3.46
CA ARG A 94 1.06 6.68 -3.82
C ARG A 94 1.19 8.05 -4.49
N GLY A 95 0.12 8.86 -4.53
CA GLY A 95 0.16 10.23 -5.06
C GLY A 95 1.30 11.06 -4.46
N PRO A 96 1.63 12.23 -5.01
CA PRO A 96 2.90 12.97 -4.78
C PRO A 96 3.27 13.38 -3.33
N GLY A 97 2.59 12.87 -2.30
CA GLY A 97 2.98 12.90 -0.88
C GLY A 97 2.71 11.60 -0.10
N GLY A 98 2.56 10.46 -0.79
CA GLY A 98 2.16 9.15 -0.23
C GLY A 98 3.31 8.25 0.23
N GLY A 99 4.48 8.82 0.52
CA GLY A 99 5.56 8.18 1.25
C GLY A 99 5.74 8.94 2.56
N GLY A 100 5.59 8.26 3.70
CA GLY A 100 5.62 8.81 5.06
C GLY A 100 6.33 10.17 5.21
N GLY A 101 5.55 11.21 5.53
CA GLY A 101 6.10 12.56 5.70
C GLY A 101 5.06 13.67 5.78
N ARG A 102 3.94 13.50 6.50
CA ARG A 102 3.23 14.63 7.10
C ARG A 102 3.53 14.64 8.58
N GLY A 103 4.70 15.17 8.90
CA GLY A 103 5.20 15.30 10.26
C GLY A 103 6.68 15.67 10.24
N GLY A 104 6.98 16.94 9.96
CA GLY A 104 8.34 17.45 10.13
C GLY A 104 8.73 18.59 9.19
N GLY A 105 8.44 19.82 9.62
CA GLY A 105 9.37 20.96 9.55
C GLY A 105 9.83 21.48 8.18
N GLY A 106 9.45 22.73 7.88
CA GLY A 106 10.09 23.52 6.82
C GLY A 106 9.57 24.94 6.76
N LYS A 107 10.10 25.81 7.64
CA LYS A 107 9.88 27.26 7.70
C LYS A 107 10.10 27.95 6.33
N LYS A 108 9.22 28.89 5.97
CA LYS A 108 9.47 30.34 5.99
C LYS A 108 8.18 31.11 5.76
#